data_AF-A0A397PCF6-F1
#
_entry.id   AF-A0A397PCF6-F1
#
_cell.length_a   1.000
_cell.length_b   1.000
_cell.length_c   1.000
_cell.angle_alpha   90.00
_cell.angle_beta   90.00
_cell.angle_gamma   90.00
#
_symmetry.space_group_name_H-M   'P 1'
#
loop_
_entity.id
_entity.type
_entity.pdbx_description
1 polymer ?
#
loop_
_entity_poly.entity_id
_entity_poly.type
_entity_poly.pdbx_seq_one_letter_code
_entity_poly.pdbx_strand_id
1 'polypeptide(L)'
;MDERLPQYLHKPVQILWFGSDEFVLVITVIFVAVIVGGMLGWALVAGLLLFVPWLRTKPRGFIPHMAWRWGLVRWSNYPGPTQTRFYE
;
A
#
# COMPACT_ATOMS: atom_id res chain seq x y z
N MET A 1 1.57 28.17 -3.87
CA MET A 1 0.98 27.86 -2.56
C MET A 1 0.87 26.35 -2.50
N ASP A 2 1.87 25.68 -1.92
CA ASP A 2 1.81 24.23 -1.73
C ASP A 2 0.88 23.93 -0.55
N GLU A 3 -0.42 23.83 -0.82
CA GLU A 3 -1.38 23.36 0.17
C GLU A 3 -1.06 21.90 0.51
N ARG A 4 -0.30 21.73 1.59
CA ARG A 4 -0.05 20.43 2.22
C ARG A 4 -1.33 19.97 2.89
N LEU A 5 -2.28 19.51 2.09
CA LEU A 5 -3.47 18.83 2.58
C LEU A 5 -2.99 17.66 3.47
N PRO A 6 -3.50 17.55 4.70
CA PRO A 6 -3.13 16.46 5.57
C PRO A 6 -3.52 15.14 4.91
N GLN A 7 -2.55 14.26 4.69
CA GLN A 7 -2.73 12.93 4.08
C GLN A 7 -3.73 12.07 4.85
N TYR A 8 -3.99 12.41 6.12
CA TYR A 8 -4.88 11.69 7.01
C TYR A 8 -5.96 12.63 7.56
N LEU A 9 -7.23 12.30 7.33
CA LEU A 9 -8.38 13.01 7.93
C LEU A 9 -8.50 12.75 9.44
N HIS A 10 -7.96 11.61 9.92
CA HIS A 10 -7.91 11.19 11.32
C HIS A 10 -6.48 10.76 11.69
N LYS A 11 -6.13 10.71 12.99
CA LYS A 11 -4.79 10.29 13.42
C LYS A 11 -4.44 8.90 12.86
N PRO A 12 -3.33 8.75 12.10
CA PRO A 12 -2.95 7.46 11.53
C PRO A 12 -2.70 6.43 12.63
N VAL A 13 -3.15 5.19 12.40
CA VAL A 13 -2.72 4.04 13.20
C VAL A 13 -1.28 3.74 12.83
N GLN A 14 -0.36 4.11 13.72
CA GLN A 14 1.07 3.93 13.55
C GLN A 14 1.55 2.82 14.49
N ILE A 15 2.30 1.87 13.94
CA ILE A 15 2.89 0.75 14.68
C ILE A 15 4.41 0.91 14.59
N LEU A 16 5.06 1.15 15.73
CA LEU A 16 6.48 1.58 15.85
C LEU A 16 6.77 2.91 15.11
N TRP A 17 6.93 2.85 13.80
CA TRP A 17 7.17 4.00 12.90
C TRP A 17 6.43 3.86 11.55
N PHE A 18 5.77 2.72 11.34
CA PHE A 18 5.11 2.39 10.08
C PHE A 18 3.61 2.67 10.19
N GLY A 19 3.02 3.16 9.10
CA GLY A 19 1.57 3.06 8.92
C GLY A 19 1.17 1.60 8.83
N SER A 20 -0.09 1.28 9.15
CA SER A 20 -0.61 -0.10 9.09
C SER A 20 -0.32 -0.80 7.75
N ASP A 21 -0.49 -0.09 6.63
CA ASP A 21 -0.29 -0.64 5.28
C ASP A 21 1.20 -0.91 5.01
N GLU A 22 2.08 0.01 5.46
CA GLU A 22 3.54 -0.16 5.36
C GLU A 22 4.00 -1.34 6.22
N PHE A 23 3.43 -1.51 7.42
CA PHE A 23 3.78 -2.58 8.33
C PHE A 23 3.43 -3.96 7.76
N VAL A 24 2.21 -4.11 7.23
CA VAL A 24 1.79 -5.35 6.56
C VAL A 24 2.69 -5.66 5.37
N LEU A 25 3.01 -4.66 4.55
CA LEU A 25 3.92 -4.81 3.41
C LEU A 25 5.31 -5.25 3.85
N VAL A 26 5.91 -4.59 4.84
CA VAL A 26 7.25 -4.91 5.36
C VAL A 26 7.30 -6.34 5.90
N ILE A 27 6.34 -6.73 6.75
CA ILE A 27 6.29 -8.09 7.30
C ILE A 27 6.13 -9.13 6.20
N THR A 28 5.22 -8.91 5.25
CA THR A 28 4.96 -9.86 4.17
C THR A 28 6.19 -10.05 3.30
N VAL A 29 6.87 -8.96 2.92
CA VAL A 29 8.07 -9.05 2.07
C VAL A 29 9.24 -9.70 2.80
N ILE A 30 9.47 -9.36 4.07
CA ILE A 30 10.53 -10.00 4.88
C ILE A 30 10.24 -11.50 5.03
N PHE A 31 9.01 -11.87 5.31
CA PHE A 31 8.61 -13.28 5.44
C PHE A 31 8.91 -14.07 4.15
N VAL A 32 8.52 -13.53 2.99
CA VAL A 32 8.82 -14.15 1.69
C VAL A 32 10.33 -14.18 1.42
N ALA A 33 11.06 -13.10 1.73
CA ALA A 33 12.51 -13.03 1.52
C ALA A 33 13.28 -14.08 2.34
N VAL A 34 12.84 -14.35 3.57
CA VAL A 34 13.43 -15.38 4.44
C VAL A 34 13.21 -16.79 3.88
N ILE A 35 12.02 -17.06 3.33
CA ILE A 35 11.70 -18.36 2.72
C ILE A 35 12.51 -18.58 1.44
N VAL A 36 12.57 -17.56 0.57
CA VAL A 36 13.30 -17.65 -0.71
C VAL A 36 14.80 -17.75 -0.48
N GLY A 37 15.33 -16.97 0.47
CA GLY A 37 16.76 -16.94 0.80
C GLY A 37 17.66 -16.49 -0.36
N GLY A 38 18.98 -16.58 -0.14
CA GLY A 38 19.99 -16.28 -1.16
C GLY A 38 19.93 -14.86 -1.72
N MET A 39 20.44 -14.66 -2.94
CA MET A 39 20.47 -13.35 -3.58
C MET A 39 19.08 -12.79 -3.87
N LEU A 40 18.09 -13.66 -4.16
CA LEU A 40 16.72 -13.24 -4.44
C LEU A 40 16.05 -12.67 -3.18
N GLY A 41 16.24 -13.30 -2.02
CA GLY A 41 15.78 -12.75 -0.74
C GLY A 41 16.39 -11.38 -0.44
N TRP A 42 17.70 -11.23 -0.64
CA TRP A 42 18.37 -9.93 -0.49
C TRP A 42 17.88 -8.87 -1.49
N ALA A 43 17.60 -9.26 -2.73
CA ALA A 43 17.03 -8.37 -3.74
C ALA A 43 15.62 -7.89 -3.33
N LEU A 44 14.79 -8.75 -2.74
CA LEU A 44 13.48 -8.37 -2.18
C LEU A 44 13.61 -7.37 -1.03
N VAL A 45 14.58 -7.58 -0.13
CA VAL A 45 14.87 -6.63 0.96
C VAL A 45 15.35 -5.29 0.41
N ALA A 46 16.25 -5.29 -0.57
CA ALA A 46 16.71 -4.06 -1.22
C ALA A 46 15.55 -3.32 -1.91
N GLY A 47 14.70 -4.06 -2.64
CA GLY A 47 13.49 -3.52 -3.25
C GLY A 47 12.54 -2.90 -2.22
N LEU A 48 12.35 -3.55 -1.07
CA LEU A 48 11.52 -3.04 0.03
C LEU A 48 12.05 -1.70 0.56
N LEU A 49 13.36 -1.59 0.78
CA LEU A 49 14.00 -0.37 1.29
C LEU A 49 13.84 0.82 0.33
N LEU A 50 13.82 0.56 -0.98
CA LEU A 50 13.56 1.59 -1.99
C LEU A 50 12.07 1.89 -2.15
N PHE A 51 11.22 0.88 -1.97
CA PHE A 51 9.78 1.00 -2.16
C PHE A 51 9.09 1.79 -1.04
N VAL A 52 9.48 1.60 0.23
CA VAL A 52 8.84 2.28 1.37
C VAL A 52 8.94 3.83 1.28
N PRO A 53 10.12 4.43 1.02
CA PRO A 53 10.22 5.89 0.83
C PRO A 53 9.38 6.39 -0.34
N TRP A 54 9.33 5.64 -1.44
CA TRP A 54 8.50 6.00 -2.58
C TRP A 54 7.00 5.91 -2.24
N LEU A 55 6.57 4.88 -1.52
CA LEU A 55 5.19 4.68 -1.09
C LEU A 55 4.73 5.84 -0.18
N ARG A 56 5.62 6.35 0.67
CA ARG A 56 5.36 7.52 1.54
C ARG A 56 5.06 8.81 0.77
N THR A 57 5.45 8.90 -0.51
CA THR A 57 5.09 10.04 -1.37
C THR A 57 3.65 9.97 -1.89
N LYS A 58 2.98 8.82 -1.75
CA LYS A 58 1.64 8.57 -2.28
C LYS A 58 0.56 8.87 -1.24
N PRO A 59 -0.66 9.23 -1.66
CA PRO A 59 -1.77 9.44 -0.74
C PRO A 59 -2.13 8.15 0.01
N ARG A 60 -2.84 8.30 1.13
CA ARG A 60 -3.26 7.16 1.95
C ARG A 60 -4.09 6.16 1.15
N GLY A 61 -3.92 4.87 1.45
CA GLY A 61 -4.69 3.81 0.82
C GLY A 61 -4.31 3.56 -0.64
N PHE A 62 -3.15 4.05 -1.09
CA PHE A 62 -2.65 3.85 -2.44
C PHE A 62 -2.60 2.36 -2.83
N ILE A 63 -2.05 1.51 -1.97
CA ILE A 63 -1.98 0.05 -2.22
C ILE A 63 -3.37 -0.58 -2.38
N PRO A 64 -4.30 -0.44 -1.42
CA PRO A 64 -5.63 -1.05 -1.57
C PRO A 64 -6.44 -0.43 -2.72
N HIS A 65 -6.23 0.85 -3.09
CA HIS A 65 -6.83 1.43 -4.30
C HIS A 65 -6.24 0.85 -5.58
N MET A 66 -4.92 0.60 -5.63
CA MET A 66 -4.31 -0.11 -6.76
C MET A 66 -4.84 -1.54 -6.87
N ALA A 67 -4.97 -2.23 -5.74
CA ALA A 67 -5.56 -3.57 -5.69
C ALA A 67 -7.01 -3.57 -6.17
N TRP A 68 -7.82 -2.59 -5.77
CA TRP A 68 -9.17 -2.40 -6.29
C TRP A 68 -9.17 -2.11 -7.79
N ARG A 69 -8.30 -1.21 -8.28
CA ARG A 69 -8.19 -0.86 -9.71
C ARG A 69 -7.82 -2.06 -10.58
N TRP A 70 -7.01 -2.98 -10.06
CA TRP A 70 -6.68 -4.24 -10.73
C TRP A 70 -7.70 -5.36 -10.51
N GLY A 71 -8.76 -5.12 -9.75
CA GLY A 71 -9.81 -6.10 -9.48
C GLY A 71 -9.44 -7.17 -8.45
N LEU A 72 -8.33 -7.00 -7.73
CA LEU A 72 -7.87 -7.93 -6.67
C LEU A 72 -8.68 -7.79 -5.37
N VAL A 73 -9.28 -6.63 -5.14
CA VAL A 73 -10.09 -6.34 -3.96
C VAL A 73 -11.40 -5.70 -4.39
N ARG A 74 -12.51 -6.10 -3.74
CA ARG A 74 -13.81 -5.42 -3.84
C ARG A 74 -14.15 -4.84 -2.48
N TRP A 75 -14.66 -3.62 -2.46
CA TRP A 75 -15.21 -3.01 -1.25
C TRP A 75 -16.73 -3.03 -1.30
N SER A 76 -17.36 -3.22 -0.14
CA SER A 76 -18.82 -3.15 -0.03
C SER A 76 -19.29 -1.76 -0.43
N ASN A 77 -20.36 -1.69 -1.24
CA ASN A 77 -20.97 -0.44 -1.70
C ASN A 77 -20.02 0.44 -2.54
N TYR A 78 -18.95 -0.12 -3.09
CA TYR A 78 -18.05 0.58 -3.99
C TYR A 78 -18.28 0.08 -5.42
N PRO A 79 -18.33 0.99 -6.42
CA PRO A 79 -18.48 0.57 -7.80
C PRO A 79 -17.34 -0.37 -8.21
N GLY A 80 -17.63 -1.23 -9.19
CA GLY A 80 -16.59 -2.06 -9.79
C GLY A 80 -15.55 -1.18 -10.51
N PRO A 81 -14.28 -1.58 -10.58
CA PRO A 81 -13.22 -0.80 -11.25
C PRO A 81 -13.46 -0.57 -12.74
N THR A 82 -14.35 -1.36 -13.36
CA THR A 82 -14.73 -1.28 -14.78
C THR A 82 -16.16 -0.79 -15.00
N GLN A 83 -16.89 -0.40 -13.94
CA GLN A 83 -18.23 0.13 -14.10
C GLN A 83 -18.18 1.57 -14.63
N THR A 84 -18.75 1.77 -15.82
CA THR A 84 -18.84 3.07 -16.49
C THR A 84 -20.24 3.68 -16.40
N ARG A 85 -21.22 2.95 -15.85
CA ARG A 85 -22.60 3.39 -15.69
C ARG A 85 -22.99 3.37 -14.22
N PHE A 86 -23.50 4.52 -13.77
CA PHE A 86 -24.15 4.68 -12.49
C PHE A 86 -25.66 4.52 -12.69
N TYR A 87 -26.33 3.77 -11.82
CA TYR A 87 -27.78 3.68 -11.78
C TYR A 87 -28.24 4.34 -10.47
N GLU A 88 -29.01 5.42 -10.58
CA GLU A 88 -29.67 6.11 -9.46
C GLU A 88 -31.01 5.47 -9.12
#